data_AF-A0A3S0K2I3-F1
#
_entry.id   AF-A0A3S0K2I3-F1
#
_cell.length_a   1.000
_cell.length_b   1.000
_cell.length_c   1.000
_cell.angle_alpha   90.00
_cell.angle_beta   90.00
_cell.angle_gamma   90.00
#
_symmetry.space_group_name_H-M   'P 1'
#
loop_
_entity.id
_entity.type
_entity.pdbx_description
1 polymer ?
#
loop_
_entity_poly.entity_id
_entity_poly.type
_entity_poly.pdbx_seq_one_letter_code
_entity_poly.pdbx_strand_id
1 'polypeptide(L)'
;MARKLHTWRIMGNQCYWWQTVINLCFIVEGYAEENFVKHKLSVYLRNKVSKTLNIDVQNLQGGILYNKLIDRLKNVAPQYDIVTTLIDLVGLGAAKLGNYGEIIASPNLSSQDKSIQVEQIIANAASCRNIIPYVQPHEFEALCFADIEALTQSDPLLARNKNKIEQILQDHASNPENINTIPSKYPAKQLEKFAYTKGASNFALYCDIDKIKVKCPHFNTWISQLSDRLSLL
;
A
#
# COMPACT_ATOMS: atom_id res chain seq x y z
N MET A 1 -70.34 -26.94 13.14
CA MET A 1 -69.00 -26.35 13.41
C MET A 1 -67.94 -27.33 12.96
N ALA A 2 -67.41 -27.18 11.74
CA ALA A 2 -66.30 -27.97 11.24
C ALA A 2 -65.08 -27.04 11.14
N ARG A 3 -64.09 -27.21 12.04
CA ARG A 3 -62.81 -26.49 11.95
C ARG A 3 -61.84 -27.34 11.12
N LYS A 4 -61.52 -26.83 9.93
CA LYS A 4 -60.41 -27.29 9.08
C LYS A 4 -59.10 -27.16 9.87
N LEU A 5 -58.41 -28.27 10.08
CA LEU A 5 -56.98 -28.27 10.43
C LEU A 5 -56.22 -28.02 9.12
N HIS A 6 -55.61 -26.85 8.97
CA HIS A 6 -54.60 -26.59 7.96
C HIS A 6 -53.24 -26.98 8.52
N THR A 7 -52.71 -28.08 8.01
CA THR A 7 -51.31 -28.48 8.11
C THR A 7 -50.45 -27.41 7.44
N TRP A 8 -49.66 -26.69 8.22
CA TRP A 8 -48.62 -25.81 7.69
C TRP A 8 -47.46 -26.66 7.19
N ARG A 9 -47.35 -26.74 5.87
CA ARG A 9 -46.23 -27.31 5.12
C ARG A 9 -45.10 -26.29 5.19
N ILE A 10 -44.04 -26.58 5.95
CA ILE A 10 -42.82 -25.77 5.94
C ILE A 10 -42.16 -25.96 4.56
N MET A 11 -42.30 -24.98 3.68
CA MET A 11 -41.61 -24.90 2.40
C MET A 11 -40.42 -23.96 2.54
N GLY A 12 -39.24 -24.47 2.19
CA GLY A 12 -38.11 -23.68 1.71
C GLY A 12 -37.13 -23.21 2.78
N ASN A 13 -36.10 -24.02 3.03
CA ASN A 13 -34.80 -23.50 3.47
C ASN A 13 -34.27 -22.56 2.37
N GLN A 14 -34.51 -21.26 2.50
CA GLN A 14 -33.62 -20.29 1.87
C GLN A 14 -32.37 -20.20 2.74
N CYS A 15 -31.35 -20.98 2.39
CA CYS A 15 -29.99 -20.72 2.84
C CYS A 15 -29.57 -19.38 2.22
N TYR A 16 -29.78 -18.28 2.95
CA TYR A 16 -29.08 -17.05 2.69
C TYR A 16 -27.61 -17.33 2.94
N TRP A 17 -26.84 -17.50 1.86
CA TRP A 17 -25.40 -17.43 1.92
C TRP A 17 -25.05 -16.05 2.47
N TRP A 18 -24.69 -15.96 3.75
CA TRP A 18 -24.06 -14.77 4.27
C TRP A 18 -22.78 -14.62 3.46
N GLN A 19 -22.77 -13.75 2.45
CA GLN A 19 -21.52 -13.28 1.87
C GLN A 19 -20.80 -12.58 3.03
N THR A 20 -19.87 -13.29 3.67
CA THR A 20 -18.98 -12.72 4.66
C THR A 20 -18.25 -11.56 3.99
N VAL A 21 -18.54 -10.35 4.46
CA VAL A 21 -17.84 -9.14 4.05
C VAL A 21 -16.50 -9.12 4.78
N ILE A 22 -15.40 -8.97 4.04
CA ILE A 22 -14.07 -8.76 4.60
C ILE A 22 -13.82 -7.25 4.65
N ASN A 23 -13.33 -6.76 5.79
CA ASN A 23 -12.96 -5.37 6.01
C ASN A 23 -11.44 -5.23 6.07
N LEU A 24 -10.88 -4.50 5.10
CA LEU A 24 -9.46 -4.17 5.01
C LEU A 24 -9.27 -2.68 5.24
N CYS A 25 -8.40 -2.29 6.17
CA CYS A 25 -8.02 -0.89 6.36
C CYS A 25 -6.58 -0.65 5.89
N PHE A 26 -6.39 0.37 5.06
CA PHE A 26 -5.08 0.93 4.77
C PHE A 26 -4.85 2.16 5.63
N ILE A 27 -3.73 2.21 6.34
CA ILE A 27 -3.22 3.42 6.97
C ILE A 27 -2.11 3.98 6.08
N VAL A 28 -2.31 5.19 5.57
CA VAL A 28 -1.42 5.78 4.56
C VAL A 28 -0.81 7.08 5.04
N GLU A 29 0.39 7.40 4.55
CA GLU A 29 1.09 8.61 4.95
C GLU A 29 0.43 9.89 4.41
N GLY A 30 0.18 9.96 3.10
CA GLY A 30 -0.26 11.17 2.44
C GLY A 30 -1.28 10.95 1.32
N TYR A 31 -1.48 12.01 0.55
CA TYR A 31 -2.52 12.09 -0.49
C TYR A 31 -2.23 11.18 -1.69
N ALA A 32 -0.97 11.01 -2.06
CA ALA A 32 -0.58 10.18 -3.21
C ALA A 32 -0.90 8.70 -2.96
N GLU A 33 -0.54 8.21 -1.77
CA GLU A 33 -0.79 6.87 -1.28
C GLU A 33 -2.30 6.61 -1.12
N GLU A 34 -3.03 7.57 -0.54
CA GLU A 34 -4.49 7.49 -0.42
C GLU A 34 -5.15 7.32 -1.78
N ASN A 35 -4.79 8.15 -2.76
CA ASN A 35 -5.33 8.07 -4.11
C ASN A 35 -4.97 6.76 -4.80
N PHE A 36 -3.74 6.29 -4.65
CA PHE A 36 -3.29 5.01 -5.18
C PHE A 36 -4.09 3.84 -4.61
N VAL A 37 -4.31 3.82 -3.28
CA VAL A 37 -5.12 2.79 -2.65
C VAL A 37 -6.56 2.85 -3.17
N LYS A 38 -7.20 4.03 -3.12
CA LYS A 38 -8.61 4.20 -3.50
C LYS A 38 -8.87 3.84 -4.95
N HIS A 39 -8.03 4.26 -5.89
CA HIS A 39 -8.30 4.10 -7.32
C HIS A 39 -7.69 2.85 -7.95
N LYS A 40 -6.63 2.27 -7.36
CA LYS A 40 -5.89 1.16 -8.01
C LYS A 40 -5.84 -0.09 -7.18
N LEU A 41 -5.26 -0.04 -5.98
CA LEU A 41 -5.19 -1.24 -5.15
C LEU A 41 -6.57 -1.75 -4.77
N SER A 42 -7.53 -0.86 -4.51
CA SER A 42 -8.87 -1.28 -4.13
C SER A 42 -9.56 -2.08 -5.25
N VAL A 43 -9.41 -1.66 -6.50
CA VAL A 43 -9.95 -2.36 -7.67
C VAL A 43 -9.20 -3.67 -7.89
N TYR A 44 -7.86 -3.63 -7.82
CA TYR A 44 -7.02 -4.80 -8.00
C TYR A 44 -7.35 -5.90 -6.99
N LEU A 45 -7.38 -5.59 -5.69
CA LEU A 45 -7.63 -6.56 -4.63
C LEU A 45 -9.05 -7.12 -4.69
N ARG A 46 -10.07 -6.29 -4.97
CA ARG A 46 -11.45 -6.78 -5.16
C ARG A 46 -11.55 -7.80 -6.28
N ASN A 47 -10.78 -7.64 -7.35
CA ASN A 47 -10.75 -8.59 -8.47
C ASN A 47 -9.99 -9.88 -8.14
N LYS A 48 -9.23 -9.95 -7.03
CA LYS A 48 -8.47 -11.13 -6.59
C LYS A 48 -9.20 -11.96 -5.53
N VAL A 49 -10.32 -11.47 -4.99
CA VAL A 49 -11.05 -12.13 -3.91
C VAL A 49 -12.48 -12.47 -4.35
N SER A 50 -12.96 -13.65 -3.99
CA SER A 50 -14.33 -14.07 -4.33
C SER A 50 -15.39 -13.51 -3.37
N LYS A 51 -14.97 -12.96 -2.24
CA LYS A 51 -15.83 -12.37 -1.21
C LYS A 51 -15.97 -10.86 -1.38
N THR A 52 -17.02 -10.29 -0.82
CA THR A 52 -17.18 -8.84 -0.77
C THR A 52 -16.07 -8.23 0.09
N LEU A 53 -15.24 -7.39 -0.52
CA LEU A 53 -14.12 -6.71 0.15
C LEU A 53 -14.41 -5.21 0.29
N ASN A 54 -14.66 -4.81 1.53
CA ASN A 54 -14.73 -3.42 1.94
C ASN A 54 -13.30 -2.92 2.22
N ILE A 55 -12.95 -1.77 1.66
CA ILE A 55 -11.61 -1.18 1.78
C ILE A 55 -11.77 0.23 2.29
N ASP A 56 -11.24 0.47 3.49
CA ASP A 56 -11.15 1.78 4.11
C ASP A 56 -9.71 2.32 4.05
N VAL A 57 -9.57 3.65 4.03
CA VAL A 57 -8.27 4.32 3.97
C VAL A 57 -8.22 5.44 5.00
N GLN A 58 -7.31 5.31 5.98
CA GLN A 58 -7.03 6.35 6.97
C GLN A 58 -5.74 7.07 6.61
N ASN A 59 -5.88 8.31 6.14
CA ASN A 59 -4.76 9.18 5.83
C ASN A 59 -4.25 9.87 7.10
N LEU A 60 -2.94 9.81 7.31
CA LEU A 60 -2.27 10.37 8.46
C LEU A 60 -1.80 11.83 8.27
N GLN A 61 -2.05 12.42 7.10
CA GLN A 61 -1.81 13.82 6.73
C GLN A 61 -0.32 14.22 6.67
N GLY A 62 0.57 13.26 6.43
CA GLY A 62 2.02 13.43 6.32
C GLY A 62 2.73 13.59 7.67
N GLY A 63 4.05 13.36 7.67
CA GLY A 63 4.91 13.70 8.80
C GLY A 63 4.55 12.99 10.11
N ILE A 64 4.56 11.66 10.10
CA ILE A 64 4.10 10.87 11.25
C ILE A 64 5.24 10.50 12.18
N LEU A 65 5.04 10.83 13.45
CA LEU A 65 5.81 10.23 14.52
C LEU A 65 5.38 8.77 14.69
N TYR A 66 6.36 7.88 14.69
CA TYR A 66 6.12 6.44 14.81
C TYR A 66 5.17 6.03 15.95
N ASN A 67 5.27 6.64 17.13
CA ASN A 67 4.38 6.31 18.24
C ASN A 67 2.90 6.56 17.89
N LYS A 68 2.60 7.64 17.16
CA LYS A 68 1.25 7.91 16.67
C LYS A 68 0.78 6.86 15.67
N LEU A 69 1.68 6.34 14.82
CA LEU A 69 1.36 5.24 13.92
C LEU A 69 1.00 3.97 14.70
N ILE A 70 1.78 3.59 15.72
CA ILE A 70 1.50 2.40 16.53
C ILE A 70 0.20 2.54 17.32
N ASP A 71 -0.04 3.69 17.94
CA ASP A 71 -1.28 3.94 18.66
C ASP A 71 -2.48 3.88 17.71
N ARG A 72 -2.34 4.46 16.50
CA ARG A 72 -3.37 4.37 15.47
C ARG A 72 -3.63 2.91 15.06
N LEU A 73 -2.58 2.15 14.76
CA LEU A 73 -2.69 0.74 14.38
C LEU A 73 -3.42 -0.08 15.46
N LYS A 74 -3.07 0.09 16.73
CA LYS A 74 -3.73 -0.59 17.87
C LYS A 74 -5.20 -0.24 17.99
N ASN A 75 -5.56 1.03 17.77
CA ASN A 75 -6.95 1.49 17.86
C ASN A 75 -7.81 1.03 16.68
N VAL A 76 -7.21 0.90 15.50
CA VAL A 76 -7.91 0.49 14.26
C VAL A 76 -8.03 -1.03 14.17
N ALA A 77 -7.00 -1.79 14.55
CA ALA A 77 -6.96 -3.23 14.39
C ALA A 77 -8.20 -4.01 14.87
N PRO A 78 -8.83 -3.70 16.02
CA PRO A 78 -10.03 -4.43 16.46
C PRO A 78 -11.28 -4.26 15.58
N GLN A 79 -11.28 -3.29 14.66
CA GLN A 79 -12.45 -2.92 13.85
C GLN A 79 -12.44 -3.54 12.44
N TYR A 80 -11.34 -4.20 12.05
CA TYR A 80 -11.14 -4.71 10.69
C TYR A 80 -10.57 -6.13 10.72
N ASP A 81 -10.84 -6.89 9.65
CA ASP A 81 -10.30 -8.23 9.48
C ASP A 81 -8.80 -8.21 9.16
N ILE A 82 -8.35 -7.19 8.42
CA ILE A 82 -6.95 -6.92 8.12
C ILE A 82 -6.69 -5.41 8.20
N VAL A 83 -5.54 -5.04 8.76
CA VAL A 83 -5.00 -3.68 8.69
C VAL A 83 -3.62 -3.72 8.05
N THR A 84 -3.36 -2.84 7.09
CA THR A 84 -2.07 -2.70 6.43
C THR A 84 -1.64 -1.24 6.39
N THR A 85 -0.37 -0.98 6.12
CA THR A 85 0.15 0.38 5.93
C THR A 85 0.61 0.60 4.50
N LEU A 86 0.72 1.86 4.08
CA LEU A 86 1.52 2.31 2.93
C LEU A 86 2.14 3.65 3.33
N ILE A 87 3.36 3.57 3.86
CA ILE A 87 4.08 4.69 4.47
C ILE A 87 5.51 4.72 3.96
N ASP A 88 6.11 5.90 3.85
CA ASP A 88 7.45 6.05 3.32
C ASP A 88 8.48 5.76 4.42
N LEU A 89 9.52 4.99 4.09
CA LEU A 89 10.62 4.71 5.03
C LEU A 89 11.30 6.01 5.49
N VAL A 90 11.41 6.97 4.57
CA VAL A 90 12.02 8.29 4.77
C VAL A 90 11.11 9.23 5.56
N GLY A 91 9.79 9.10 5.44
CA GLY A 91 8.79 9.94 6.13
C GLY A 91 8.66 9.61 7.61
N LEU A 92 9.11 8.42 8.03
CA LEU A 92 9.08 7.99 9.41
C LEU A 92 10.08 8.77 10.27
N GLY A 93 9.55 9.60 11.19
CA GLY A 93 10.39 10.32 12.13
C GLY A 93 11.18 9.37 13.03
N ALA A 94 12.51 9.44 12.99
CA ALA A 94 13.46 8.60 13.71
C ALA A 94 13.32 8.58 15.24
N ALA A 95 12.46 9.45 15.79
CA ALA A 95 12.61 9.97 17.14
C ALA A 95 12.28 9.01 18.30
N LYS A 96 11.91 7.73 18.11
CA LYS A 96 11.55 6.85 19.25
C LYS A 96 11.37 5.35 18.96
N LEU A 97 12.24 4.76 18.15
CA LEU A 97 11.93 3.45 17.56
C LEU A 97 13.11 2.49 17.63
N GLY A 98 13.32 1.83 18.77
CA GLY A 98 14.31 0.76 18.93
C GLY A 98 15.62 1.04 18.19
N ASN A 99 15.92 0.19 17.19
CA ASN A 99 17.13 0.28 16.38
C ASN A 99 16.89 0.98 15.02
N TYR A 100 15.80 1.73 14.81
CA TYR A 100 15.49 2.41 13.54
C TYR A 100 16.65 3.28 13.06
N GLY A 101 17.22 4.10 13.94
CA GLY A 101 18.38 4.93 13.60
C GLY A 101 19.56 4.10 13.09
N GLU A 102 19.81 2.94 13.71
CA GLU A 102 20.86 2.00 13.30
C GLU A 102 20.54 1.32 11.96
N ILE A 103 19.28 0.92 11.75
CA ILE A 103 18.80 0.31 10.50
C ILE A 103 18.99 1.29 9.33
N ILE A 104 18.54 2.53 9.48
CA ILE A 104 18.65 3.54 8.43
C ILE A 104 20.12 3.90 8.17
N ALA A 105 20.93 4.00 9.21
CA ALA A 105 22.36 4.30 9.10
C ALA A 105 23.20 3.11 8.57
N SER A 106 22.66 1.89 8.55
CA SER A 106 23.41 0.71 8.12
C SER A 106 23.77 0.79 6.62
N PRO A 107 25.07 0.76 6.26
CA PRO A 107 25.51 0.84 4.88
C PRO A 107 25.38 -0.49 4.13
N ASN A 108 25.28 -1.60 4.86
CA ASN A 108 25.26 -2.96 4.28
C ASN A 108 23.84 -3.46 3.97
N LEU A 109 22.80 -2.72 4.38
CA LEU A 109 21.41 -3.09 4.12
C LEU A 109 20.89 -2.36 2.89
N SER A 110 20.20 -3.09 2.02
CA SER A 110 19.42 -2.50 0.94
C SER A 110 18.24 -1.69 1.50
N SER A 111 17.66 -0.80 0.71
CA SER A 111 16.46 -0.06 1.11
C SER A 111 15.30 -1.01 1.44
N GLN A 112 15.18 -2.11 0.70
CA GLN A 112 14.18 -3.16 0.93
C GLN A 112 14.40 -3.84 2.28
N ASP A 113 15.64 -4.25 2.60
CA ASP A 113 15.95 -4.88 3.88
C ASP A 113 15.68 -3.94 5.06
N LYS A 114 15.92 -2.64 4.87
CA LYS A 114 15.58 -1.62 5.87
C LYS A 114 14.07 -1.54 6.08
N SER A 115 13.28 -1.49 5.00
CA SER A 115 11.81 -1.54 5.08
C SER A 115 11.32 -2.77 5.84
N ILE A 116 11.82 -3.97 5.49
CA ILE A 116 11.42 -5.23 6.13
C ILE A 116 11.72 -5.20 7.64
N GLN A 117 12.89 -4.71 8.04
CA GLN A 117 13.22 -4.61 9.46
C GLN A 117 12.31 -3.60 10.19
N VAL A 118 11.98 -2.46 9.56
CA VAL A 118 11.05 -1.49 10.15
C VAL A 118 9.63 -2.05 10.25
N GLU A 119 9.17 -2.77 9.24
CA GLU A 119 7.89 -3.49 9.24
C GLU A 119 7.81 -4.49 10.40
N GLN A 120 8.88 -5.26 10.65
CA GLN A 120 8.95 -6.17 11.79
C GLN A 120 8.84 -5.42 13.13
N ILE A 121 9.49 -4.27 13.26
CA ILE A 121 9.37 -3.48 14.50
C ILE A 121 7.95 -2.92 14.65
N ILE A 122 7.32 -2.46 13.56
CA ILE A 122 5.91 -2.01 13.56
C ILE A 122 4.99 -3.14 14.03
N ALA A 123 5.12 -4.33 13.42
CA ALA A 123 4.30 -5.49 13.75
C ALA A 123 4.46 -5.89 15.23
N ASN A 124 5.70 -5.94 15.72
CA ASN A 124 6.01 -6.29 17.11
C ASN A 124 5.48 -5.25 18.10
N ALA A 125 5.62 -3.96 17.79
CA ALA A 125 5.16 -2.87 18.66
C ALA A 125 3.64 -2.75 18.71
N ALA A 126 2.96 -3.00 17.58
CA ALA A 126 1.50 -3.04 17.50
C ALA A 126 0.93 -4.29 18.17
N SER A 127 1.58 -5.44 18.01
CA SER A 127 1.24 -6.73 18.64
C SER A 127 -0.20 -7.21 18.33
N CYS A 128 -0.71 -6.94 17.13
CA CYS A 128 -2.01 -7.44 16.66
C CYS A 128 -1.82 -8.37 15.45
N ARG A 129 -2.46 -9.55 15.47
CA ARG A 129 -2.26 -10.62 14.46
C ARG A 129 -2.83 -10.31 13.08
N ASN A 130 -3.74 -9.35 13.00
CA ASN A 130 -4.38 -8.91 11.77
C ASN A 130 -3.68 -7.71 11.11
N ILE A 131 -2.54 -7.27 11.65
CA ILE A 131 -1.74 -6.21 11.04
C ILE A 131 -0.69 -6.83 10.10
N ILE A 132 -0.64 -6.35 8.87
CA ILE A 132 0.38 -6.67 7.86
C ILE A 132 1.01 -5.34 7.45
N PRO A 133 2.05 -4.86 8.15
CA PRO A 133 2.63 -3.57 7.83
C PRO A 133 3.41 -3.63 6.51
N TYR A 134 3.37 -2.54 5.77
CA TYR A 134 4.22 -2.28 4.61
C TYR A 134 4.82 -0.87 4.69
N VAL A 135 6.13 -0.81 4.47
CA VAL A 135 6.93 0.40 4.45
C VAL A 135 7.59 0.49 3.08
N GLN A 136 7.24 1.53 2.33
CA GLN A 136 7.84 1.80 1.03
C GLN A 136 9.33 2.15 1.22
N PRO A 137 10.29 1.46 0.55
CA PRO A 137 11.73 1.68 0.75
C PRO A 137 12.22 3.12 0.58
N HIS A 138 11.47 3.92 -0.18
CA HIS A 138 11.76 5.31 -0.47
C HIS A 138 10.48 6.13 -0.30
N GLU A 139 10.20 7.01 -1.27
CA GLU A 139 8.93 7.71 -1.39
C GLU A 139 7.97 6.93 -2.31
N PHE A 140 6.67 7.21 -2.21
CA PHE A 140 5.67 6.71 -3.16
C PHE A 140 6.09 6.90 -4.63
N GLU A 141 6.75 8.00 -4.96
CA GLU A 141 7.23 8.31 -6.31
C GLU A 141 8.19 7.25 -6.88
N ALA A 142 8.82 6.42 -6.04
CA ALA A 142 9.55 5.25 -6.53
C ALA A 142 8.63 4.33 -7.35
N LEU A 143 7.40 4.06 -6.88
CA LEU A 143 6.45 3.22 -7.60
C LEU A 143 6.04 3.83 -8.95
N CYS A 144 6.09 5.16 -9.10
CA CYS A 144 5.81 5.83 -10.38
C CYS A 144 6.79 5.45 -11.49
N PHE A 145 8.04 5.12 -11.16
CA PHE A 145 9.01 4.63 -12.14
C PHE A 145 8.71 3.21 -12.61
N ALA A 146 7.88 2.45 -11.91
CA ALA A 146 7.53 1.10 -12.35
C ALA A 146 6.64 1.12 -13.61
N ASP A 147 5.79 2.13 -13.77
CA ASP A 147 4.91 2.30 -14.92
C ASP A 147 5.09 3.69 -15.55
N ILE A 148 6.24 3.91 -16.19
CA ILE A 148 6.59 5.18 -16.83
C ILE A 148 5.55 5.56 -17.88
N GLU A 149 4.90 4.60 -18.55
CA GLU A 149 3.81 4.88 -19.49
C GLU A 149 2.66 5.59 -18.78
N ALA A 150 2.17 5.03 -17.67
CA ALA A 150 1.15 5.67 -16.84
C ALA A 150 1.60 7.03 -16.29
N LEU A 151 2.87 7.16 -15.91
CA LEU A 151 3.42 8.43 -15.46
C LEU A 151 3.38 9.49 -16.57
N THR A 152 3.79 9.14 -17.78
CA THR A 152 3.75 10.04 -18.94
C THR A 152 2.32 10.35 -19.41
N GLN A 153 1.39 9.42 -19.24
CA GLN A 153 -0.03 9.65 -19.50
C GLN A 153 -0.65 10.61 -18.46
N SER A 154 -0.13 10.62 -17.23
CA SER A 154 -0.63 11.47 -16.16
C SER A 154 -0.26 12.95 -16.31
N ASP A 155 0.83 13.25 -17.03
CA ASP A 155 1.34 14.62 -17.19
C ASP A 155 2.10 14.78 -18.54
N PRO A 156 1.64 15.66 -19.45
CA PRO A 156 2.32 15.95 -20.71
C PRO A 156 3.77 16.44 -20.58
N LEU A 157 4.16 17.09 -19.47
CA LEU A 157 5.53 17.54 -19.24
C LEU A 157 6.47 16.36 -18.95
N LEU A 158 5.97 15.34 -18.25
CA LEU A 158 6.68 14.08 -18.03
C LEU A 158 6.81 13.31 -19.34
N ALA A 159 5.76 13.29 -20.17
CA ALA A 159 5.80 12.67 -21.50
C ALA A 159 6.94 13.20 -22.38
N ARG A 160 7.19 14.51 -22.37
CA ARG A 160 8.30 15.14 -23.12
C ARG A 160 9.68 14.69 -22.64
N ASN A 161 9.79 14.18 -21.41
CA ASN A 161 11.04 13.75 -20.80
C ASN A 161 11.11 12.23 -20.59
N LYS A 162 10.22 11.44 -21.21
CA LYS A 162 10.13 9.98 -21.04
C LYS A 162 11.49 9.28 -21.07
N ASN A 163 12.29 9.51 -22.12
CA ASN A 163 13.60 8.85 -22.28
C ASN A 163 14.57 9.17 -21.13
N LYS A 164 14.52 10.38 -20.56
CA LYS A 164 15.36 10.76 -19.41
C LYS A 164 14.88 10.09 -18.11
N ILE A 165 13.57 9.96 -17.95
CA ILE A 165 12.95 9.25 -16.82
C ILE A 165 13.29 7.75 -16.88
N GLU A 166 13.25 7.15 -18.08
CA GLU A 166 13.67 5.77 -18.32
C GLU A 166 15.16 5.56 -18.01
N GLN A 167 16.01 6.51 -18.41
CA GLN A 167 17.44 6.44 -18.11
C GLN A 167 17.70 6.39 -16.60
N ILE A 168 16.99 7.21 -15.80
CA ILE A 168 17.10 7.17 -14.34
C ILE A 168 16.77 5.78 -13.80
N LEU A 169 15.70 5.16 -14.28
CA LEU A 169 15.35 3.80 -13.86
C LEU A 169 16.42 2.77 -14.27
N GLN A 170 16.99 2.89 -15.46
CA GLN A 170 18.06 2.01 -15.95
C GLN A 170 19.33 2.12 -15.10
N ASP A 171 19.71 3.33 -14.69
CA ASP A 171 20.85 3.58 -13.81
C ASP A 171 20.70 2.89 -12.43
N HIS A 172 19.47 2.51 -12.07
CA HIS A 172 19.11 1.80 -10.85
C HIS A 172 18.75 0.32 -11.11
N ALA A 173 19.38 -0.29 -12.12
CA ALA A 173 19.20 -1.69 -12.50
C ALA A 173 17.75 -2.07 -12.84
N SER A 174 16.99 -1.11 -13.38
CA SER A 174 15.58 -1.26 -13.72
C SER A 174 14.65 -1.63 -12.55
N ASN A 175 15.08 -1.42 -11.30
CA ASN A 175 14.29 -1.65 -10.11
C ASN A 175 13.97 -0.30 -9.42
N PRO A 176 12.69 0.12 -9.42
CA PRO A 176 12.30 1.37 -8.78
C PRO A 176 12.56 1.45 -7.28
N GLU A 177 12.56 0.31 -6.59
CA GLU A 177 12.87 0.23 -5.15
C GLU A 177 14.35 0.49 -4.84
N ASN A 178 15.20 0.53 -5.88
CA ASN A 178 16.61 0.91 -5.77
C ASN A 178 16.84 2.41 -6.02
N ILE A 179 15.81 3.19 -6.35
CA ILE A 179 15.93 4.63 -6.64
C ILE A 179 16.14 5.41 -5.35
N ASN A 180 17.41 5.45 -4.96
CA ASN A 180 18.15 6.35 -4.08
C ASN A 180 17.61 6.68 -2.66
N THR A 181 18.51 6.56 -1.68
CA THR A 181 18.32 6.90 -0.26
C THR A 181 18.83 8.28 0.16
N ILE A 182 19.44 9.08 -0.75
CA ILE A 182 20.02 10.38 -0.40
C ILE A 182 19.00 11.50 -0.70
N PRO A 183 18.77 12.46 0.23
CA PRO A 183 17.74 13.49 0.07
C PRO A 183 17.78 14.29 -1.23
N SER A 184 18.97 14.62 -1.74
CA SER A 184 19.13 15.35 -3.01
C SER A 184 18.80 14.52 -4.25
N LYS A 185 18.60 13.21 -4.07
CA LYS A 185 18.39 12.24 -5.15
C LYS A 185 17.16 11.37 -4.95
N TYR A 186 16.29 11.67 -3.98
CA TYR A 186 15.04 10.94 -3.76
C TYR A 186 14.16 10.85 -5.02
N PRO A 187 13.30 9.82 -5.11
CA PRO A 187 12.44 9.63 -6.29
C PRO A 187 11.64 10.87 -6.70
N ALA A 188 11.02 11.59 -5.76
CA ALA A 188 10.28 12.81 -6.08
C ALA A 188 11.21 13.88 -6.66
N LYS A 189 12.41 14.04 -6.09
CA LYS A 189 13.43 14.99 -6.59
C LYS A 189 13.95 14.65 -7.98
N GLN A 190 13.96 13.37 -8.36
CA GLN A 190 14.29 12.97 -9.73
C GLN A 190 13.20 13.41 -10.72
N LEU A 191 11.93 13.26 -10.35
CA LEU A 191 10.80 13.65 -11.18
C LEU A 191 10.60 15.17 -11.24
N GLU A 192 10.88 15.90 -10.15
CA GLU A 192 10.78 17.37 -10.08
C GLU A 192 11.65 18.06 -11.15
N LYS A 193 12.77 17.45 -11.57
CA LYS A 193 13.60 17.91 -12.70
C LYS A 193 12.83 18.01 -14.01
N PHE A 194 11.69 17.33 -14.10
CA PHE A 194 10.82 17.26 -15.26
C PHE A 194 9.44 17.86 -14.98
N ALA A 195 9.36 18.81 -14.03
CA ALA A 195 8.17 19.55 -13.64
C ALA A 195 7.09 18.73 -12.91
N TYR A 196 7.44 17.56 -12.38
CA TYR A 196 6.57 16.83 -11.45
C TYR A 196 6.32 17.66 -10.18
N THR A 197 5.07 17.67 -9.72
CA THR A 197 4.71 18.19 -8.39
C THR A 197 4.30 17.02 -7.51
N LYS A 198 4.91 16.91 -6.32
CA LYS A 198 4.67 15.81 -5.38
C LYS A 198 3.18 15.67 -5.04
N GLY A 199 2.66 14.46 -5.16
CA GLY A 199 1.25 14.15 -4.93
C GLY A 199 0.27 14.70 -5.97
N ALA A 200 0.74 15.37 -7.03
CA ALA A 200 -0.11 15.99 -8.05
C ALA A 200 -0.30 15.13 -9.31
N SER A 201 0.32 13.95 -9.41
CA SER A 201 0.12 13.11 -10.59
C SER A 201 -1.17 12.31 -10.51
N ASN A 202 -1.91 12.33 -11.62
CA ASN A 202 -2.94 11.36 -11.93
C ASN A 202 -2.38 9.94 -12.17
N PHE A 203 -1.16 9.64 -11.71
CA PHE A 203 -0.51 8.34 -11.88
C PHE A 203 -1.41 7.21 -11.37
N ALA A 204 -2.03 7.41 -10.21
CA ALA A 204 -3.02 6.50 -9.64
C ALA A 204 -4.27 6.31 -10.51
N LEU A 205 -4.52 7.07 -11.58
CA LEU A 205 -5.62 6.80 -12.51
C LEU A 205 -5.20 5.88 -13.65
N TYR A 206 -3.91 5.85 -13.98
CA TYR A 206 -3.40 5.15 -15.17
C TYR A 206 -2.59 3.90 -14.86
N CYS A 207 -1.91 3.85 -13.72
CA CYS A 207 -0.95 2.78 -13.45
C CYS A 207 -1.56 1.38 -13.43
N ASP A 208 -0.74 0.39 -13.77
CA ASP A 208 -1.06 -1.03 -13.68
C ASP A 208 -0.32 -1.67 -12.50
N ILE A 209 -1.07 -2.29 -11.59
CA ILE A 209 -0.52 -2.97 -10.41
C ILE A 209 0.40 -4.13 -10.82
N ASP A 210 0.07 -4.87 -11.89
CA ASP A 210 0.91 -6.00 -12.30
C ASP A 210 2.26 -5.53 -12.88
N LYS A 211 2.29 -4.38 -13.59
CA LYS A 211 3.56 -3.75 -13.98
C LYS A 211 4.39 -3.32 -12.78
N ILE A 212 3.76 -2.76 -11.74
CA ILE A 212 4.45 -2.38 -10.50
C ILE A 212 5.04 -3.62 -9.84
N LYS A 213 4.25 -4.69 -9.67
CA LYS A 213 4.71 -5.95 -9.06
C LYS A 213 5.89 -6.59 -9.79
N VAL A 214 5.91 -6.54 -11.13
CA VAL A 214 7.02 -7.11 -11.92
C VAL A 214 8.35 -6.41 -11.62
N LYS A 215 8.33 -5.10 -11.37
CA LYS A 215 9.55 -4.29 -11.19
C LYS A 215 9.91 -4.02 -9.73
N CYS A 216 8.96 -4.15 -8.81
CA CYS A 216 9.11 -3.84 -7.39
C CYS A 216 8.92 -5.11 -6.54
N PRO A 217 10.00 -5.87 -6.26
CA PRO A 217 9.92 -7.13 -5.52
C PRO A 217 9.32 -7.03 -4.10
N HIS A 218 9.66 -5.98 -3.34
CA HIS A 218 9.13 -5.76 -2.01
C HIS A 218 7.62 -5.48 -2.05
N PHE A 219 7.20 -4.58 -2.94
CA PHE A 219 5.79 -4.30 -3.21
C PHE A 219 5.02 -5.56 -3.64
N ASN A 220 5.62 -6.37 -4.53
CA ASN A 220 5.01 -7.62 -4.99
C ASN A 220 4.78 -8.60 -3.84
N THR A 221 5.76 -8.75 -2.95
CA THR A 221 5.67 -9.61 -1.78
C THR A 221 4.50 -9.19 -0.89
N TRP A 222 4.39 -7.90 -0.61
CA TRP A 222 3.29 -7.33 0.18
C TRP A 222 1.92 -7.58 -0.45
N ILE A 223 1.74 -7.26 -1.73
CA ILE A 223 0.44 -7.46 -2.42
C ILE A 223 0.05 -8.93 -2.50
N SER A 224 1.03 -9.82 -2.68
CA SER A 224 0.81 -11.27 -2.70
C SER A 224 0.36 -11.76 -1.33
N GLN A 225 1.05 -11.35 -0.27
CA GLN A 225 0.67 -11.66 1.10
C GLN A 225 -0.72 -11.16 1.47
N LEU A 226 -1.08 -9.93 1.06
CA LEU A 226 -2.44 -9.40 1.27
C LEU A 226 -3.47 -10.25 0.54
N SER A 227 -3.21 -10.57 -0.73
CA SER A 227 -4.14 -11.36 -1.55
C SER A 227 -4.36 -12.75 -0.94
N ASP A 228 -3.29 -13.44 -0.56
CA ASP A 228 -3.36 -14.77 0.08
C ASP A 228 -4.14 -14.71 1.40
N ARG A 229 -3.87 -13.70 2.23
CA ARG A 229 -4.58 -13.54 3.51
C ARG A 229 -6.05 -13.22 3.34
N LEU A 230 -6.42 -12.43 2.34
CA LEU A 230 -7.81 -12.15 2.01
C LEU A 230 -8.54 -13.38 1.46
N SER A 231 -7.86 -14.24 0.69
CA SER A 231 -8.45 -15.48 0.17
C SER A 231 -8.70 -16.54 1.25
N LEU A 232 -7.98 -16.47 2.38
CA LEU A 232 -8.14 -17.39 3.52
C LEU A 232 -9.27 -16.97 4.48
N LEU A 233 -9.70 -15.72 4.44
CA LEU A 233 -10.79 -15.19 5.27
C LEU A 233 -12.14 -15.54 4.67
#